data_AF-A0A6I6IPI8-F1
#
_entry.id   AF-A0A6I6IPI8-F1
#
_cell.length_a   1.000
_cell.length_b   1.000
_cell.length_c   1.000
_cell.angle_alpha   90.00
_cell.angle_beta   90.00
_cell.angle_gamma   90.00
#
_symmetry.space_group_name_H-M   'P 1'
#
loop_
_entity.id
_entity.type
_entity.pdbx_description
1 polymer ?
#
loop_
_entity_poly.entity_id
_entity_poly.type
_entity_poly.pdbx_seq_one_letter_code
_entity_poly.pdbx_strand_id
1 'polypeptide(L)'
;METRSKEMPMQARTISPDRLIARIKTLSRRRRDLTAQVEEEQMRPWPDTQRIRTLKQERLGLKDAIHVTRTMLQRQGVQPPYSS
;
A
#
# COMPACT_ATOMS: atom_id res chain seq x y z
N MET A 1 -13.63 -51.29 -6.22
CA MET A 1 -12.28 -50.72 -6.03
C MET A 1 -12.38 -49.22 -6.19
N GLU A 2 -11.90 -48.52 -5.17
CA GLU A 2 -12.05 -47.10 -4.91
C GLU A 2 -10.98 -46.27 -5.62
N THR A 3 -11.35 -45.14 -6.21
CA THR A 3 -10.42 -44.01 -6.38
C THR A 3 -11.17 -42.72 -6.03
N ARG A 4 -11.25 -42.44 -4.73
CA ARG A 4 -11.59 -41.09 -4.23
C ARG A 4 -10.47 -40.14 -4.62
N SER A 5 -10.71 -39.32 -5.63
CA SER A 5 -9.88 -38.15 -5.93
C SER A 5 -9.85 -37.25 -4.71
N LYS A 6 -8.67 -37.20 -4.07
CA LYS A 6 -8.42 -36.39 -2.89
C LYS A 6 -8.33 -34.93 -3.33
N GLU A 7 -9.47 -34.23 -3.33
CA GLU A 7 -9.52 -32.78 -3.49
C GLU A 7 -8.68 -32.16 -2.36
N MET A 8 -7.52 -31.61 -2.71
CA MET A 8 -6.71 -30.86 -1.76
C MET A 8 -7.35 -29.50 -1.54
N PRO A 9 -7.66 -29.10 -0.30
CA PRO A 9 -8.22 -27.78 -0.06
C PRO A 9 -7.19 -26.74 -0.47
N MET A 10 -7.56 -25.87 -1.42
CA MET A 10 -6.84 -24.63 -1.69
C MET A 10 -6.80 -23.82 -0.40
N GLN A 11 -5.74 -24.00 0.39
CA GLN A 11 -5.53 -23.21 1.60
C GLN A 11 -5.44 -21.75 1.17
N ALA A 12 -6.48 -20.97 1.49
CA ALA A 12 -6.50 -19.53 1.28
C ALA A 12 -5.24 -18.96 1.94
N ARG A 13 -4.26 -18.55 1.13
CA ARG A 13 -2.97 -18.05 1.63
C ARG A 13 -3.24 -16.83 2.49
N THR A 14 -3.31 -17.02 3.80
CA THR A 14 -3.49 -15.94 4.75
C THR A 14 -2.23 -15.11 4.72
N ILE A 15 -2.32 -13.85 4.27
CA ILE A 15 -1.17 -12.94 4.26
C ILE A 15 -0.78 -12.71 5.72
N SER A 16 0.49 -12.89 6.08
CA SER A 16 0.94 -12.64 7.46
C SER A 16 0.76 -11.16 7.86
N PRO A 17 0.32 -10.86 9.09
CA PRO A 17 0.23 -9.49 9.62
C PRO A 17 1.53 -8.70 9.49
N ASP A 18 2.69 -9.32 9.76
CA ASP A 18 4.01 -8.68 9.62
C ASP A 18 4.29 -8.21 8.20
N ARG A 19 3.86 -8.99 7.20
CA ARG A 19 4.00 -8.60 5.79
C ARG A 19 3.13 -7.39 5.46
N LEU A 20 1.92 -7.31 6.03
CA LEU A 20 1.04 -6.15 5.87
C LEU A 20 1.63 -4.91 6.55
N ILE A 21 2.19 -5.05 7.76
CA ILE A 21 2.88 -3.97 8.47
C ILE A 21 4.09 -3.47 7.67
N ALA A 22 4.95 -4.38 7.19
CA ALA A 22 6.10 -4.04 6.35
C ALA A 22 5.65 -3.32 5.08
N ARG A 23 4.58 -3.79 4.43
CA ARG A 23 3.99 -3.14 3.26
C ARG A 23 3.50 -1.72 3.57
N ILE A 24 2.80 -1.50 4.69
CA ILE A 24 2.37 -0.16 5.12
C ILE A 24 3.57 0.77 5.32
N LYS A 25 4.65 0.28 5.94
CA LYS A 25 5.88 1.07 6.13
C LYS A 25 6.51 1.48 4.81
N THR A 26 6.62 0.56 3.86
CA THR A 26 7.17 0.84 2.51
C THR A 26 6.31 1.83 1.73
N LEU A 27 4.99 1.62 1.70
CA LEU A 27 4.06 2.54 1.03
C LEU A 27 4.10 3.94 1.66
N SER A 28 4.20 4.03 2.98
CA SER A 28 4.30 5.30 3.71
C SER A 28 5.62 6.04 3.43
N ARG A 29 6.74 5.32 3.30
CA ARG A 29 8.02 5.91 2.85
C ARG A 29 7.87 6.49 1.45
N ARG A 30 7.44 5.68 0.49
CA ARG A 30 7.28 6.11 -0.92
C ARG A 30 6.32 7.30 -1.05
N ARG A 31 5.23 7.33 -0.26
CA ARG A 31 4.29 8.46 -0.25
C ARG A 31 4.94 9.75 0.24
N ARG A 32 5.82 9.68 1.25
CA ARG A 32 6.60 10.85 1.71
C ARG A 32 7.58 11.32 0.65
N ASP A 33 8.25 10.39 -0.03
CA ASP A 33 9.17 10.72 -1.12
C ASP A 33 8.44 11.45 -2.26
N LEU A 34 7.24 11.00 -2.63
CA LEU A 34 6.40 11.70 -3.62
C LEU A 34 5.94 13.08 -3.14
N THR A 35 5.67 13.27 -1.85
CA THR A 35 5.36 14.61 -1.31
C THR A 35 6.56 15.54 -1.50
N ALA A 36 7.77 15.09 -1.15
CA ALA A 36 8.98 15.89 -1.34
C ALA A 36 9.22 16.22 -2.82
N GLN A 37 9.00 15.26 -3.73
CA GLN A 37 9.12 15.50 -5.18
C GLN A 37 8.08 16.51 -5.71
N VAL A 38 6.86 16.51 -5.18
CA VAL A 38 5.85 17.53 -5.52
C VAL A 38 6.31 18.90 -5.05
N GLU A 39 6.79 19.01 -3.81
CA GLU A 39 7.29 20.27 -3.24
C GLU A 39 8.50 20.79 -4.04
N GLU A 40 9.45 19.92 -4.37
CA GLU A 40 10.61 20.25 -5.19
C GLU A 40 10.19 20.77 -6.57
N GLU A 41 9.31 20.06 -7.28
CA GLU A 41 8.85 20.47 -8.62
C GLU A 41 8.09 21.81 -8.58
N GLN A 42 7.30 22.03 -7.52
CA GLN A 42 6.57 23.29 -7.32
C GLN A 42 7.50 24.49 -7.06
N MET A 43 8.68 24.26 -6.48
CA MET A 43 9.67 25.29 -6.18
C MET A 43 10.60 25.61 -7.35
N ARG A 44 10.50 24.89 -8.47
CA ARG A 44 11.32 25.16 -9.65
C ARG A 44 10.96 26.51 -10.27
N PRO A 45 11.90 27.23 -10.90
CA PRO A 45 11.61 28.49 -11.60
C PRO A 45 10.55 28.34 -12.70
N TRP A 46 10.49 27.17 -13.34
CA TRP A 46 9.51 26.81 -14.37
C TRP A 46 8.90 25.44 -14.05
N PRO A 47 7.86 25.37 -13.19
CA PRO A 47 7.28 24.11 -12.76
C PRO A 47 6.62 23.34 -13.90
N ASP A 48 6.89 22.04 -14.01
CA ASP A 48 6.16 21.16 -14.90
C ASP A 48 4.82 20.73 -14.27
N THR A 49 3.74 21.36 -14.73
CA THR A 49 2.39 21.10 -14.23
C THR A 49 1.90 19.67 -14.53
N GLN A 50 2.35 19.04 -15.61
CA GLN A 50 2.00 17.65 -15.92
C GLN A 50 2.70 16.70 -14.95
N ARG A 51 3.98 16.92 -14.70
CA ARG A 51 4.73 16.17 -13.69
C ARG A 51 4.11 16.31 -12.30
N ILE A 52 3.74 17.52 -11.88
CA ILE A 52 3.06 17.75 -10.59
C ILE A 52 1.74 16.98 -10.51
N ARG A 53 0.94 16.95 -11.59
CA ARG A 53 -0.32 16.20 -11.63
C ARG A 53 -0.07 14.69 -11.49
N THR A 54 0.89 14.15 -12.23
CA THR A 54 1.29 12.74 -12.16
C THR A 54 1.74 12.36 -10.75
N LEU A 55 2.65 13.14 -10.15
CA LEU A 55 3.14 12.91 -8.79
C LEU A 55 2.01 12.95 -7.75
N LYS A 56 1.08 13.90 -7.86
CA LYS A 56 -0.10 13.98 -6.98
C LYS A 56 -1.02 12.77 -7.15
N GLN A 57 -1.22 12.28 -8.39
CA GLN A 57 -2.03 11.11 -8.67
C GLN A 57 -1.39 9.84 -8.10
N GLU A 58 -0.09 9.66 -8.28
CA GLU A 58 0.64 8.53 -7.66
C GLU A 58 0.56 8.58 -6.13
N ARG A 59 0.71 9.77 -5.54
CA ARG A 59 0.57 9.96 -4.09
C ARG A 59 -0.83 9.59 -3.59
N LEU A 60 -1.87 9.91 -4.36
CA LEU A 60 -3.25 9.50 -4.06
C LEU A 60 -3.39 7.97 -4.12
N GLY A 61 -2.88 7.33 -5.16
CA GLY A 61 -2.87 5.86 -5.27
C GLY A 61 -2.16 5.18 -4.10
N LEU A 62 -1.05 5.74 -3.61
CA LEU A 62 -0.37 5.22 -2.41
C LEU A 62 -1.20 5.41 -1.13
N LYS A 63 -1.93 6.53 -0.99
CA LYS A 63 -2.85 6.75 0.13
C LYS A 63 -3.92 5.66 0.17
N ASP A 64 -4.50 5.35 -0.98
CA ASP A 64 -5.57 4.35 -1.09
C ASP A 64 -5.01 2.92 -0.86
N ALA A 65 -3.82 2.61 -1.38
CA ALA A 65 -3.15 1.35 -1.11
C ALA A 65 -2.81 1.15 0.38
N ILE A 66 -2.39 2.21 1.07
CA ILE A 66 -2.17 2.19 2.53
C ILE A 66 -3.49 1.91 3.25
N HIS A 67 -4.56 2.60 2.85
CA HIS A 67 -5.88 2.40 3.45
C HIS A 67 -6.35 0.95 3.31
N VAL A 68 -6.30 0.39 2.10
CA VAL A 68 -6.65 -1.03 1.85
C VAL A 68 -5.79 -1.98 2.69
N THR A 69 -4.48 -1.76 2.75
CA THR A 69 -3.56 -2.63 3.51
C THR A 69 -3.85 -2.55 5.02
N ARG A 70 -4.22 -1.37 5.54
CA ARG A 70 -4.65 -1.20 6.94
C ARG A 70 -5.96 -1.95 7.20
N THR A 71 -6.94 -1.86 6.31
CA THR A 71 -8.19 -2.62 6.45
C THR A 71 -7.93 -4.13 6.45
N MET A 72 -7.02 -4.63 5.61
CA MET A 72 -6.62 -6.04 5.62
C MET A 72 -5.99 -6.45 6.96
N LEU A 73 -5.12 -5.61 7.52
CA LEU A 73 -4.48 -5.87 8.82
C LEU A 73 -5.50 -5.89 9.97
N GLN A 74 -6.45 -4.94 9.96
CA GLN A 74 -7.54 -4.88 10.95
C GLN A 74 -8.42 -6.14 10.91
N ARG A 75 -8.71 -6.67 9.72
CA ARG A 75 -9.46 -7.93 9.57
C ARG A 75 -8.75 -9.14 10.17
N GLN A 76 -7.44 -9.05 10.41
CA GLN A 76 -6.65 -10.09 11.07
C GLN A 76 -6.57 -9.90 12.59
N GLY A 77 -7.36 -8.97 13.16
CA GLY A 77 -7.37 -8.69 14.59
C GLY A 77 -6.17 -7.88 15.07
N VAL A 78 -5.30 -7.43 14.16
CA VAL A 78 -4.16 -6.56 14.51
C VAL A 78 -4.58 -5.12 14.35
N GLN A 79 -4.70 -4.41 15.47
CA GLN A 79 -5.01 -2.98 15.47
C GLN A 79 -3.73 -2.19 15.16
N PRO A 80 -3.70 -1.35 14.11
CA PRO A 80 -2.49 -0.64 13.73
C PRO A 80 -2.17 0.50 14.73
N PRO A 81 -0.97 0.56 15.35
CA PRO A 81 -0.63 1.60 16.30
C PRO A 81 -0.04 2.87 15.62
N TYR A 82 -0.52 3.25 14.44
CA TYR A 82 0.10 4.31 13.63
C TYR A 82 -0.95 5.18 12.92
N SER A 83 -1.79 5.82 13.72
CA SER A 83 -2.57 7.00 13.32
C SER A 83 -1.91 8.23 13.94
N SER A 84 -1.03 8.88 13.19
CA SER A 84 -0.66 10.27 13.36
C SER A 84 -0.60 10.90 11.98
#